data_AF-A0A377V686-F1
#
_entry.id   AF-A0A377V686-F1
#
_cell.length_a   1.000
_cell.length_b   1.000
_cell.length_c   1.000
_cell.angle_alpha   90.00
_cell.angle_beta   90.00
_cell.angle_gamma   90.00
#
_symmetry.space_group_name_H-M   'P 1'
#
loop_
_entity.id
_entity.type
_entity.pdbx_description
1 polymer ?
#
loop_
_entity_poly.entity_id
_entity_poly.type
_entity_poly.pdbx_seq_one_letter_code
_entity_poly.pdbx_strand_id
1 'polypeptide(L)'
;MDGCFQALLVLRWRGVPPAFHRIPREGTAAPGQAQHQVADFVAVDCADIWAHSSDASDKNPLYWLRGIDCADRLAPAQARAEAKRHTDDSWQDAFRRGILLADAKITPEERRDLVARLDTFSPQIAVQVRPLYQLWRDGQTRQLQLVEERARYAKLQQSSDSELETLRQQELALREQLELTTRKLENLTDIERQLSSRKPGGNFGSEKVPEVIHDDP
;
A
#
# COMPACT_ATOMS: atom_id res chain seq x y z
N MET A 1 -30.67 -43.07 3.21
CA MET A 1 -29.28 -43.56 3.19
C MET A 1 -28.46 -42.60 4.05
N ASP A 2 -28.85 -42.44 5.31
CA ASP A 2 -28.54 -43.37 6.42
C ASP A 2 -27.03 -43.33 6.68
N GLY A 3 -26.51 -42.76 7.76
CA GLY A 3 -26.96 -42.90 9.13
C GLY A 3 -26.08 -43.96 9.80
N CYS A 4 -25.31 -43.55 10.81
CA CYS A 4 -24.98 -44.26 12.06
C CYS A 4 -23.67 -43.69 12.66
N PHE A 5 -23.72 -42.88 13.70
CA PHE A 5 -23.99 -43.19 15.13
C PHE A 5 -22.74 -43.62 15.92
N GLN A 6 -22.33 -42.67 16.78
CA GLN A 6 -21.90 -42.80 18.18
C GLN A 6 -20.69 -43.66 18.59
N ALA A 7 -19.76 -42.99 19.29
CA ALA A 7 -19.39 -43.39 20.64
C ALA A 7 -19.02 -42.16 21.48
N LEU A 8 -19.77 -41.96 22.56
CA LEU A 8 -19.51 -41.05 23.67
C LEU A 8 -18.34 -41.59 24.52
N LEU A 9 -17.45 -40.71 24.97
CA LEU A 9 -16.91 -40.86 26.33
C LEU A 9 -16.68 -39.50 26.97
N VAL A 10 -17.43 -39.31 28.05
CA VAL A 10 -17.50 -38.13 28.90
C VAL A 10 -16.30 -38.14 29.84
N LEU A 11 -15.44 -37.11 29.77
CA LEU A 11 -14.54 -36.77 30.86
C LEU A 11 -14.91 -35.40 31.40
N ARG A 12 -15.75 -35.47 32.44
CA ARG A 12 -16.14 -34.37 33.31
C ARG A 12 -14.94 -33.95 34.15
N TRP A 13 -14.22 -32.92 33.70
CA TRP A 13 -13.30 -32.20 34.56
C TRP A 13 -14.11 -31.33 35.51
N ARG A 14 -14.30 -31.82 36.73
CA ARG A 14 -14.85 -31.06 37.85
C ARG A 14 -13.69 -30.44 38.60
N GLY A 15 -13.16 -29.33 38.08
CA GLY A 15 -12.23 -28.45 38.79
C GLY A 15 -12.97 -27.17 39.16
N VAL A 16 -13.45 -27.07 40.39
CA VAL A 16 -13.97 -25.83 40.97
C VAL A 16 -12.75 -24.91 41.19
N PRO A 17 -12.67 -23.71 40.61
CA PRO A 17 -11.64 -22.76 41.02
C PRO A 17 -11.96 -22.29 42.45
N PRO A 18 -10.97 -22.10 43.33
CA PRO A 18 -11.24 -21.56 44.66
C PRO A 18 -11.86 -20.17 44.50
N ALA A 19 -13.00 -19.96 45.17
CA ALA A 19 -13.56 -18.64 45.36
C ALA A 19 -12.50 -17.77 46.04
N PHE A 20 -12.03 -16.74 45.35
CA PHE A 20 -11.26 -15.67 45.97
C PHE A 20 -12.19 -14.93 46.93
N HIS A 21 -12.18 -15.34 48.20
CA HIS A 21 -12.81 -14.57 49.25
C HIS A 21 -12.06 -13.25 49.40
N ARG A 22 -12.68 -12.15 48.98
CA ARG A 22 -12.24 -10.80 49.31
C ARG A 22 -12.43 -10.63 50.81
N ILE A 23 -11.34 -10.63 51.58
CA ILE A 23 -11.35 -10.25 52.99
C ILE A 23 -11.78 -8.78 53.05
N PRO A 24 -12.86 -8.40 53.76
CA PRO A 24 -13.09 -7.00 54.07
C PRO A 24 -11.98 -6.57 55.02
N ARG A 25 -11.04 -5.75 54.52
CA ARG A 25 -10.16 -4.99 55.41
C ARG A 25 -11.00 -3.86 55.99
N GLU A 26 -11.59 -4.11 57.14
CA GLU A 26 -12.02 -3.06 58.03
C GLU A 26 -10.77 -2.40 58.60
N GLY A 27 -10.28 -1.40 57.87
CA GLY A 27 -9.24 -0.50 58.30
C GLY A 27 -9.82 0.91 58.25
N THR A 28 -10.09 1.49 59.42
CA THR A 28 -10.35 2.92 59.58
C THR A 28 -9.30 3.72 58.83
N ALA A 29 -9.69 4.29 57.68
CA ALA A 29 -8.84 5.16 56.88
C ALA A 29 -8.75 6.52 57.58
N ALA A 30 -7.53 6.91 57.96
CA ALA A 30 -7.21 8.29 58.28
C ALA A 30 -7.40 9.16 57.02
N PRO A 31 -7.98 10.37 57.12
CA PRO A 31 -8.21 11.22 55.97
C PRO A 31 -6.88 11.84 55.53
N GLY A 32 -6.31 11.35 54.42
CA GLY A 32 -5.08 11.94 53.88
C GLY A 32 -4.37 11.20 52.75
N GLN A 33 -4.78 9.99 52.37
CA GLN A 33 -4.14 9.27 51.25
C GLN A 33 -5.18 8.59 50.37
N ALA A 34 -5.83 9.38 49.51
CA ALA A 34 -6.46 8.83 48.33
C ALA A 34 -5.33 8.38 47.37
N GLN A 35 -4.85 7.16 47.55
CA GLN A 35 -4.07 6.47 46.53
C GLN A 35 -4.96 6.47 45.28
N HIS A 36 -4.56 7.20 44.24
CA HIS A 36 -5.25 7.26 42.96
C HIS A 36 -5.45 5.82 42.46
N GLN A 37 -6.65 5.27 42.64
CA GLN A 37 -6.99 3.97 42.11
C GLN A 37 -7.04 4.12 40.59
N VAL A 38 -6.09 3.47 39.91
CA VAL A 38 -6.09 3.41 38.45
C VAL A 38 -7.30 2.58 38.03
N ALA A 39 -8.08 3.11 37.08
CA ALA A 39 -9.25 2.41 36.55
C ALA A 39 -8.84 1.05 35.93
N ASP A 40 -9.76 0.10 35.94
CA ASP A 40 -9.63 -1.09 35.12
C ASP A 40 -9.90 -0.72 33.66
N PHE A 41 -8.85 -0.32 32.93
CA PHE A 41 -8.98 0.16 31.55
C PHE A 41 -9.59 -0.87 30.59
N VAL A 42 -9.59 -2.17 30.94
CA VAL A 42 -10.27 -3.19 30.13
C VAL A 42 -11.79 -2.99 30.15
N ALA A 43 -12.34 -2.53 31.27
CA ALA A 43 -13.77 -2.30 31.46
C ALA A 43 -14.24 -0.89 31.08
N VAL A 44 -13.31 0.05 30.79
CA VAL A 44 -13.64 1.42 30.41
C VAL A 44 -14.19 1.47 28.98
N ASP A 45 -15.30 2.18 28.80
CA ASP A 45 -15.92 2.45 27.50
C ASP A 45 -15.02 3.31 26.61
N CYS A 46 -15.03 3.05 25.30
CA CYS A 46 -14.17 3.77 24.36
C CYS A 46 -14.48 5.27 24.25
N ALA A 47 -15.71 5.68 24.59
CA ALA A 47 -16.08 7.10 24.63
C ALA A 47 -15.38 7.84 25.79
N ASP A 48 -15.06 7.13 26.87
CA ASP A 48 -14.57 7.72 28.12
C ASP A 48 -13.08 7.48 28.35
N ILE A 49 -12.41 6.67 27.51
CA ILE A 49 -11.01 6.27 27.72
C ILE A 49 -10.11 7.47 27.99
N TRP A 50 -10.17 8.53 27.17
CA TRP A 50 -9.33 9.72 27.33
C TRP A 50 -9.68 10.59 28.55
N ALA A 51 -10.90 10.49 29.08
CA ALA A 51 -11.32 11.20 30.28
C ALA A 51 -10.63 10.65 31.55
N HIS A 52 -10.10 9.43 31.49
CA HIS A 52 -9.33 8.82 32.59
C HIS A 52 -7.84 9.18 32.59
N SER A 53 -7.45 10.25 31.88
CA SER A 53 -6.09 10.81 31.90
C SER A 53 -5.65 11.21 33.31
N SER A 54 -4.52 10.68 33.76
CA SER A 54 -3.86 11.04 35.03
C SER A 54 -2.37 10.66 34.97
N ASP A 55 -1.53 11.16 35.89
CA ASP A 55 -0.11 10.75 35.95
C ASP A 55 0.08 9.23 36.10
N ALA A 56 -0.84 8.57 36.83
CA ALA A 56 -0.83 7.12 36.98
C ALA A 56 -1.28 6.40 35.70
N SER A 57 -2.30 6.93 35.01
CA SER A 57 -2.80 6.41 33.72
C SER A 57 -1.74 6.56 32.62
N ASP A 58 -1.06 7.70 32.57
CA ASP A 58 -0.06 8.00 31.56
C ASP A 58 1.15 7.07 31.66
N LYS A 59 1.47 6.55 32.85
CA LYS A 59 2.53 5.53 33.06
C LYS A 59 2.04 4.09 32.91
N ASN A 60 0.74 3.88 32.68
CA ASN A 60 0.14 2.55 32.54
C ASN A 60 0.03 2.16 31.05
N PRO A 61 0.72 1.11 30.58
CA PRO A 61 0.64 0.66 29.19
C PRO A 61 -0.77 0.24 28.74
N LEU A 62 -1.61 -0.26 29.65
CA LEU A 62 -2.98 -0.67 29.33
C LEU A 62 -3.88 0.51 28.97
N TYR A 63 -3.65 1.70 29.57
CA TYR A 63 -4.38 2.92 29.22
C TYR A 63 -4.18 3.26 27.73
N TRP A 64 -2.91 3.27 27.30
CA TRP A 64 -2.52 3.57 25.93
C TRP A 64 -2.96 2.48 24.95
N LEU A 65 -2.83 1.20 25.32
CA LEU A 65 -3.27 0.09 24.48
C LEU A 65 -4.79 0.15 24.25
N ARG A 66 -5.57 0.38 25.31
CA ARG A 66 -7.03 0.55 25.19
C ARG A 66 -7.38 1.78 24.37
N GLY A 67 -6.62 2.86 24.49
CA GLY A 67 -6.73 4.04 23.64
C GLY A 67 -6.53 3.75 22.16
N ILE A 68 -5.54 2.92 21.80
CA ILE A 68 -5.29 2.45 20.43
C ILE A 68 -6.48 1.62 19.93
N ASP A 69 -6.89 0.59 20.68
CA ASP A 69 -8.01 -0.27 20.31
C ASP A 69 -9.33 0.50 20.11
N CYS A 70 -9.53 1.57 20.90
CA CYS A 70 -10.70 2.42 20.82
C CYS A 70 -10.65 3.38 19.63
N ALA A 71 -9.47 3.92 19.29
CA ALA A 71 -9.30 4.79 18.13
C ALA A 71 -9.54 4.05 16.81
N ASP A 72 -9.12 2.78 16.71
CA ASP A 72 -9.32 1.94 15.51
C ASP A 72 -10.80 1.69 15.18
N ARG A 73 -11.70 1.91 16.15
CA ARG A 73 -13.16 1.78 15.97
C ARG A 73 -13.82 3.06 15.48
N LEU A 74 -13.12 4.19 15.51
CA LEU A 74 -13.70 5.49 15.13
C LEU A 74 -13.75 5.65 13.61
N ALA A 75 -14.84 6.24 13.12
CA ALA A 75 -14.88 6.68 11.74
C ALA A 75 -13.84 7.79 11.50
N PRO A 76 -13.20 7.88 10.32
CA PRO A 76 -12.14 8.86 10.05
C PRO A 76 -12.51 10.32 10.33
N ALA A 77 -13.78 10.70 10.17
CA ALA A 77 -14.26 12.05 10.49
C ALA A 77 -14.34 12.29 12.01
N GLN A 78 -14.81 11.29 12.77
CA GLN A 78 -14.87 11.34 14.23
C GLN A 78 -13.48 11.35 14.84
N ALA A 79 -12.58 10.50 14.35
CA ALA A 79 -11.21 10.42 14.83
C ALA A 79 -10.47 11.76 14.63
N ARG A 80 -10.65 12.43 13.48
CA ARG A 80 -10.14 13.79 13.25
C ARG A 80 -10.77 14.83 14.16
N ALA A 81 -12.08 14.74 14.42
CA ALA A 81 -12.77 15.68 15.30
C ALA A 81 -12.27 15.56 16.74
N GLU A 82 -12.07 14.33 17.22
CA GLU A 82 -11.52 14.05 18.55
C GLU A 82 -10.04 14.47 18.63
N ALA A 83 -9.25 14.17 17.58
CA ALA A 83 -7.85 14.58 17.50
C ALA A 83 -7.64 16.10 17.64
N LYS A 84 -8.62 16.91 17.23
CA LYS A 84 -8.57 18.38 17.38
C LYS A 84 -8.79 18.86 18.81
N ARG A 85 -9.30 18.02 19.71
CA ARG A 85 -9.51 18.34 21.13
C ARG A 85 -8.24 18.19 21.95
N HIS A 86 -7.24 17.49 21.42
CA HIS A 86 -5.93 17.31 22.02
C HIS A 86 -4.95 18.32 21.44
N THR A 87 -4.17 18.98 22.29
CA THR A 87 -3.09 19.86 21.84
C THR A 87 -1.83 19.06 21.51
N ASP A 88 -0.75 19.71 21.11
CA ASP A 88 0.55 19.07 20.86
C ASP A 88 1.61 19.49 21.91
N ASP A 89 1.17 19.97 23.08
CA ASP A 89 2.05 20.61 24.06
C ASP A 89 2.79 19.61 24.98
N SER A 90 2.28 18.37 25.03
CA SER A 90 2.81 17.29 25.85
C SER A 90 3.00 16.03 25.03
N TRP A 91 3.87 15.14 25.49
CA TRP A 91 4.04 13.83 24.84
C TRP A 91 2.73 13.03 24.86
N GLN A 92 1.91 13.22 25.89
CA GLN A 92 0.63 12.55 26.03
C GLN A 92 -0.36 13.01 24.96
N ASP A 93 -0.52 14.31 24.80
CA ASP A 93 -1.49 14.85 23.86
C ASP A 93 -1.04 14.61 22.41
N ALA A 94 0.27 14.74 22.14
CA ALA A 94 0.84 14.35 20.85
C ALA A 94 0.63 12.86 20.55
N PHE A 95 0.77 11.97 21.54
CA PHE A 95 0.55 10.54 21.34
C PHE A 95 -0.93 10.20 21.17
N ARG A 96 -1.85 10.77 21.97
CA ARG A 96 -3.31 10.62 21.79
C ARG A 96 -3.75 11.06 20.41
N ARG A 97 -3.29 12.23 19.99
CA ARG A 97 -3.56 12.77 18.66
C ARG A 97 -2.97 11.86 17.57
N GLY A 98 -1.77 11.34 17.77
CA GLY A 98 -1.16 10.33 16.91
C GLY A 98 -2.01 9.08 16.74
N ILE A 99 -2.45 8.49 17.85
CA ILE A 99 -3.31 7.32 17.88
C ILE A 99 -4.62 7.59 17.13
N LEU A 100 -5.29 8.71 17.42
CA LEU A 100 -6.54 9.09 16.77
C LEU A 100 -6.39 9.32 15.26
N LEU A 101 -5.23 9.81 14.81
CA LEU A 101 -5.00 10.11 13.40
C LEU A 101 -4.42 8.93 12.59
N ALA A 102 -3.95 7.86 13.26
CA ALA A 102 -3.30 6.72 12.61
C ALA A 102 -4.14 6.10 11.47
N ASP A 103 -5.43 5.90 11.71
CA ASP A 103 -6.40 5.33 10.77
C ASP A 103 -7.42 6.33 10.24
N ALA A 104 -7.23 7.61 10.56
CA ALA A 104 -8.12 8.66 10.11
C ALA A 104 -7.99 8.98 8.61
N LYS A 105 -7.31 8.19 7.77
CA LYS A 105 -7.08 8.50 6.33
C LYS A 105 -6.38 9.85 6.11
N ILE A 106 -5.39 10.18 6.92
CA ILE A 106 -4.52 11.35 6.74
C ILE A 106 -3.58 11.16 5.53
N THR A 107 -3.02 12.25 5.02
CA THR A 107 -2.03 12.20 3.94
C THR A 107 -0.70 11.60 4.43
N PRO A 108 0.16 11.09 3.52
CA PRO A 108 1.49 10.63 3.89
C PRO A 108 2.34 11.74 4.53
N GLU A 109 2.20 12.98 4.07
CA GLU A 109 2.89 14.16 4.60
C GLU A 109 2.41 14.45 6.03
N GLU A 110 1.11 14.48 6.26
CA GLU A 110 0.52 14.63 7.60
C GLU A 110 1.02 13.55 8.56
N ARG A 111 1.14 12.30 8.08
CA ARG A 111 1.64 11.18 8.89
C ARG A 111 3.12 11.36 9.26
N ARG A 112 3.98 11.81 8.33
CA ARG A 112 5.40 12.10 8.60
C ARG A 112 5.53 13.20 9.65
N ASP A 113 4.78 14.27 9.48
CA ASP A 113 4.73 15.41 10.38
C ASP A 113 4.31 15.02 11.80
N LEU A 114 3.36 14.11 11.91
CA LEU A 114 2.87 13.60 13.19
C LEU A 114 3.93 12.73 13.89
N VAL A 115 4.53 11.79 13.16
CA VAL A 115 5.61 10.93 13.70
C VAL A 115 6.81 11.76 14.11
N ALA A 116 7.23 12.72 13.28
CA ALA A 116 8.36 13.60 13.57
C ALA A 116 8.13 14.45 14.82
N ARG A 117 6.92 15.00 15.00
CA ARG A 117 6.55 15.73 16.23
C ARG A 117 6.64 14.83 17.45
N LEU A 118 6.05 13.64 17.40
CA LEU A 118 6.05 12.74 18.54
C LEU A 118 7.45 12.22 18.89
N ASP A 119 8.34 12.11 17.91
CA ASP A 119 9.76 11.77 18.13
C ASP A 119 10.50 12.79 18.99
N THR A 120 10.14 14.09 18.92
CA THR A 120 10.73 15.12 19.79
C THR A 120 10.48 14.85 21.27
N PHE A 121 9.37 14.17 21.57
CA PHE A 121 8.95 13.82 22.92
C PHE A 121 9.44 12.45 23.38
N SER A 122 10.08 11.65 22.51
CA SER A 122 10.53 10.28 22.82
C SER A 122 11.30 10.14 24.14
N PRO A 123 12.18 11.07 24.55
CA PRO A 123 12.86 10.98 25.86
C PRO A 123 11.92 11.11 27.07
N GLN A 124 10.80 11.82 26.91
CA GLN A 124 9.84 12.13 27.98
C GLN A 124 8.80 11.02 28.19
N ILE A 125 8.62 10.16 27.18
CA ILE A 125 7.69 9.02 27.24
C ILE A 125 8.11 8.08 28.38
N ALA A 126 7.14 7.77 29.25
CA ALA A 126 7.32 6.87 30.38
C ALA A 126 7.95 5.54 29.95
N VAL A 127 8.95 5.07 30.71
CA VAL A 127 9.72 3.85 30.37
C VAL A 127 8.82 2.64 30.18
N GLN A 128 7.74 2.55 30.94
CA GLN A 128 6.74 1.48 30.87
C GLN A 128 5.98 1.49 29.53
N VAL A 129 5.71 2.67 28.97
CA VAL A 129 4.93 2.86 27.74
C VAL A 129 5.81 2.80 26.49
N ARG A 130 7.12 3.01 26.64
CA ARG A 130 8.08 3.07 25.53
C ARG A 130 8.01 1.88 24.55
N PRO A 131 7.89 0.60 24.98
CA PRO A 131 7.77 -0.51 24.02
C PRO A 131 6.50 -0.43 23.16
N LEU A 132 5.38 -0.03 23.76
CA LEU A 132 4.12 0.16 23.04
C LEU A 132 4.20 1.33 22.05
N TYR A 133 4.79 2.44 22.48
CA TYR A 133 5.06 3.59 21.62
C TYR A 133 5.93 3.20 20.41
N GLN A 134 7.01 2.45 20.63
CA GLN A 134 7.90 1.98 19.57
C GLN A 134 7.16 1.10 18.57
N LEU A 135 6.36 0.15 19.05
CA LEU A 135 5.56 -0.71 18.17
C LEU A 135 4.57 0.09 17.33
N TRP A 136 3.87 1.04 17.95
CA TRP A 136 2.92 1.92 17.25
C TRP A 136 3.64 2.78 16.20
N ARG A 137 4.79 3.36 16.54
CA ARG A 137 5.63 4.18 15.64
C ARG A 137 6.15 3.37 14.45
N ASP A 138 6.60 2.14 14.70
CA ASP A 138 7.02 1.22 13.65
C ASP A 138 5.84 0.91 12.70
N GLY A 139 4.63 0.78 13.25
CA GLY A 139 3.39 0.69 12.47
C GLY A 139 3.19 1.88 11.53
N GLN A 140 3.34 3.11 12.04
CA GLN A 140 3.25 4.32 11.21
C GLN A 140 4.32 4.35 10.11
N THR A 141 5.55 3.92 10.43
CA THR A 141 6.66 3.86 9.47
C THR A 141 6.39 2.84 8.37
N ARG A 142 5.84 1.66 8.70
CA ARG A 142 5.44 0.65 7.70
C ARG A 142 4.34 1.16 6.76
N GLN A 143 3.38 1.93 7.27
CA GLN A 143 2.35 2.55 6.42
C GLN A 143 2.97 3.53 5.40
N LEU A 144 3.95 4.33 5.82
CA LEU A 144 4.68 5.21 4.91
C LEU A 144 5.44 4.42 3.84
N GLN A 145 6.12 3.34 4.22
CA GLN A 145 6.83 2.46 3.30
C GLN A 145 5.90 1.82 2.27
N LEU A 146 4.71 1.36 2.70
CA LEU A 146 3.71 0.79 1.82
C LEU A 146 3.22 1.81 0.78
N VAL A 147 3.00 3.06 1.17
CA VAL A 147 2.60 4.12 0.23
C VAL A 147 3.72 4.42 -0.77
N GLU A 148 4.97 4.47 -0.32
CA GLU A 148 6.12 4.69 -1.20
C GLU A 148 6.29 3.56 -2.22
N GLU A 149 6.17 2.31 -1.77
CA GLU A 149 6.26 1.12 -2.62
C GLU A 149 5.16 1.11 -3.68
N ARG A 150 3.91 1.38 -3.29
CA ARG A 150 2.79 1.53 -4.24
C ARG A 150 3.01 2.63 -5.26
N ALA A 151 3.53 3.78 -4.84
CA ALA A 151 3.82 4.89 -5.77
C ALA A 151 4.93 4.51 -6.76
N ARG A 152 5.97 3.81 -6.29
CA ARG A 152 7.07 3.31 -7.13
C ARG A 152 6.57 2.28 -8.13
N TYR A 153 5.73 1.33 -7.69
CA TYR A 153 5.14 0.32 -8.55
C TYR A 153 4.21 0.94 -9.60
N ALA A 154 3.35 1.89 -9.21
CA ALA A 154 2.46 2.59 -10.14
C ALA A 154 3.26 3.31 -11.24
N LYS A 155 4.38 3.94 -10.90
CA LYS A 155 5.26 4.58 -11.88
C LYS A 155 5.90 3.56 -12.83
N LEU A 156 6.37 2.42 -12.31
CA LEU A 156 6.94 1.37 -13.14
C LEU A 156 5.89 0.79 -14.12
N GLN A 157 4.69 0.54 -13.62
CA GLN A 157 3.57 0.06 -14.44
C GLN A 157 3.25 1.05 -15.55
N GLN A 158 3.13 2.34 -15.23
CA GLN A 158 2.89 3.39 -16.22
C GLN A 158 3.98 3.45 -17.29
N SER A 159 5.26 3.29 -16.90
CA SER A 159 6.39 3.26 -17.84
C SER A 159 6.27 2.05 -18.78
N SER A 160 6.02 0.86 -18.23
CA SER A 160 5.86 -0.36 -19.01
C SER A 160 4.69 -0.27 -19.99
N ASP A 161 3.55 0.27 -19.56
CA ASP A 161 2.38 0.46 -20.42
C ASP A 161 2.69 1.44 -21.57
N SER A 162 3.46 2.50 -21.30
CA SER A 162 3.88 3.45 -22.34
C SER A 162 4.87 2.86 -23.35
N GLU A 163 5.75 1.97 -22.91
CA GLU A 163 6.68 1.24 -23.78
C GLU A 163 5.93 0.24 -24.66
N LEU A 164 4.98 -0.51 -24.10
CA LEU A 164 4.13 -1.43 -24.85
C LEU A 164 3.32 -0.71 -25.93
N GLU A 165 2.78 0.47 -25.62
CA GLU A 165 2.06 1.29 -26.59
C GLU A 165 2.97 1.77 -27.71
N THR A 166 4.19 2.23 -27.37
CA THR A 166 5.19 2.64 -28.36
C THR A 166 5.55 1.48 -29.29
N LEU A 167 5.75 0.27 -28.75
CA LEU A 167 6.04 -0.92 -29.55
C LEU A 167 4.88 -1.29 -30.47
N ARG A 168 3.63 -1.21 -30.01
CA ARG A 168 2.44 -1.43 -30.85
C ARG A 168 2.38 -0.45 -32.02
N GLN A 169 2.67 0.82 -31.78
CA GLN A 169 2.66 1.83 -32.83
C GLN A 169 3.75 1.57 -33.88
N GLN A 170 4.95 1.16 -33.46
CA GLN A 170 6.03 0.76 -34.37
C GLN A 170 5.63 -0.46 -35.22
N GLU A 171 4.99 -1.45 -34.61
CA GLU A 171 4.53 -2.66 -35.27
C GLU A 171 3.51 -2.36 -36.37
N LEU A 172 2.54 -1.49 -36.07
CA LEU A 172 1.57 -1.01 -37.05
C LEU A 172 2.23 -0.24 -38.19
N ALA A 173 3.15 0.68 -37.89
CA ALA A 173 3.86 1.46 -38.91
C ALA A 173 4.71 0.56 -39.83
N LEU A 174 5.40 -0.44 -39.27
CA LEU A 174 6.18 -1.40 -40.06
C LEU A 174 5.28 -2.27 -40.95
N ARG A 175 4.11 -2.69 -40.46
CA ARG A 175 3.13 -3.41 -41.29
C ARG A 175 2.63 -2.58 -42.45
N GLU A 176 2.29 -1.31 -42.21
CA GLU A 176 1.87 -0.38 -43.27
C GLU A 176 2.96 -0.19 -44.32
N GLN A 177 4.23 -0.05 -43.89
CA GLN A 177 5.37 0.04 -44.80
C GLN A 177 5.54 -1.23 -45.65
N LEU A 178 5.41 -2.43 -45.04
CA LEU A 178 5.48 -3.71 -45.75
C LEU A 178 4.32 -3.88 -46.75
N GLU A 179 3.13 -3.42 -46.39
CA GLU A 179 1.98 -3.45 -47.31
C GLU A 179 2.21 -2.52 -48.50
N LEU A 180 2.69 -1.30 -48.26
CA LEU A 180 3.01 -0.34 -49.31
C LEU A 180 4.12 -0.85 -50.24
N THR A 181 5.16 -1.47 -49.71
CA THR A 181 6.27 -2.00 -50.52
C THR A 181 5.81 -3.18 -51.37
N THR A 182 4.98 -4.08 -50.80
CA THR A 182 4.35 -5.18 -51.55
C THR A 182 3.54 -4.65 -52.73
N ARG A 183 2.64 -3.69 -52.51
CA ARG A 183 1.84 -3.07 -53.60
C ARG A 183 2.72 -2.41 -54.67
N LYS A 184 3.84 -1.79 -54.28
CA LYS A 184 4.81 -1.19 -55.22
C LYS A 184 5.51 -2.26 -56.04
N LEU A 185 5.93 -3.36 -55.43
CA LEU A 185 6.55 -4.48 -56.13
C LEU A 185 5.57 -5.10 -57.12
N GLU A 186 4.32 -5.37 -56.72
CA GLU A 186 3.25 -5.86 -57.60
C GLU A 186 3.06 -4.95 -58.82
N ASN A 187 2.98 -3.63 -58.60
CA ASN A 187 2.84 -2.66 -59.69
C ASN A 187 4.05 -2.68 -60.65
N LEU A 188 5.28 -2.76 -60.12
CA LEU A 188 6.49 -2.88 -60.95
C LEU A 188 6.48 -4.17 -61.78
N THR A 189 6.03 -5.29 -61.19
CA THR A 189 5.88 -6.57 -61.91
C THR A 189 4.82 -6.49 -63.01
N ASP A 190 3.70 -5.82 -62.77
CA ASP A 190 2.66 -5.60 -63.79
C ASP A 190 3.19 -4.73 -64.95
N ILE A 191 3.95 -3.68 -64.64
CA ILE A 191 4.62 -2.85 -65.66
C ILE A 191 5.59 -3.70 -66.49
N GLU A 192 6.42 -4.53 -65.87
CA GLU A 192 7.35 -5.42 -66.58
C GLU A 192 6.62 -6.36 -67.54
N ARG A 193 5.52 -6.98 -67.08
CA ARG A 193 4.70 -7.87 -67.90
C ARG A 193 4.11 -7.14 -69.11
N GLN A 194 3.63 -5.90 -68.94
CA GLN A 194 3.09 -5.10 -70.04
C GLN A 194 4.17 -4.73 -71.08
N LEU A 195 5.38 -4.38 -70.62
CA LEU A 195 6.50 -4.05 -71.50
C LEU A 195 6.96 -5.29 -72.29
N SER A 196 7.03 -6.45 -71.64
CA SER A 196 7.37 -7.73 -72.29
C SER A 196 6.32 -8.13 -73.34
N SER A 197 5.03 -7.98 -73.04
CA SER A 197 3.93 -8.23 -73.97
C SER A 197 3.90 -7.28 -75.18
N ARG A 198 4.43 -6.06 -75.04
CA ARG A 198 4.46 -5.05 -76.10
C ARG A 198 5.67 -5.16 -77.03
N LYS A 199 6.59 -6.11 -76.80
CA LYS A 199 7.67 -6.42 -77.74
C LYS A 199 7.08 -7.17 -78.95
N PRO A 200 6.96 -6.56 -80.15
CA PRO A 200 6.54 -7.30 -81.33
C PRO A 200 7.66 -8.28 -81.68
N GLY A 201 7.31 -9.47 -82.18
CA GLY A 201 8.26 -10.37 -82.84
C GLY A 201 8.83 -9.71 -84.10
N GLY A 202 9.80 -8.83 -83.92
CA GLY A 202 10.52 -8.12 -84.97
C GLY A 202 11.71 -8.94 -85.45
N ASN A 203 11.47 -9.71 -86.50
CA ASN A 203 12.38 -10.15 -87.55
C ASN A 203 13.80 -9.53 -87.52
N PHE A 204 14.79 -10.23 -86.94
CA PHE A 204 16.20 -10.05 -87.30
C PHE A 204 16.52 -11.03 -88.44
N GLY A 205 16.15 -10.62 -89.66
CA GLY A 205 16.58 -11.27 -90.89
C GLY A 205 18.06 -10.97 -91.16
N SER A 206 18.76 -11.99 -91.63
CA SER A 206 20.18 -11.98 -92.00
C SER A 206 20.51 -10.86 -93.00
N GLU A 207 21.54 -10.07 -92.71
CA GLU A 207 22.25 -9.29 -93.72
C GLU A 207 23.72 -9.68 -93.68
N LYS A 208 24.24 -10.16 -94.82
CA LYS A 208 25.59 -10.69 -95.00
C LYS A 208 26.64 -9.57 -94.89
N VAL A 209 27.79 -9.96 -94.35
CA VAL A 209 29.09 -9.26 -94.40
C VAL A 209 29.47 -8.89 -95.84
N PRO A 210 30.11 -7.72 -96.04
CA PRO A 210 31.37 -7.75 -96.77
C PRO A 210 32.51 -7.05 -96.00
N GLU A 211 33.65 -7.72 -96.11
CA GLU A 211 34.99 -7.40 -95.66
C GLU A 211 35.60 -6.24 -96.47
N VAL A 212 36.15 -5.22 -95.80
CA VAL A 212 36.99 -4.17 -96.42
C VAL A 212 38.13 -3.76 -95.47
N ILE A 213 39.27 -4.42 -95.67
CA ILE A 213 40.69 -3.96 -95.75
C ILE A 213 41.07 -2.57 -95.14
N HIS A 214 42.01 -2.63 -94.18
CA HIS A 214 43.22 -1.80 -93.91
C HIS A 214 43.21 -0.27 -94.15
N ASP A 215 43.56 0.55 -93.14
CA ASP A 215 44.94 0.99 -92.83
C ASP A 215 44.99 2.04 -91.70
N ASP A 216 45.93 1.86 -90.78
CA ASP A 216 46.39 2.82 -89.75
C ASP A 216 47.39 3.81 -90.39
N PRO A 217 47.59 5.03 -89.85
CA PRO A 217 48.44 5.19 -88.66
C PRO A 217 48.03 6.27 -87.63
#